data_AF-A0A9W9LXH1-F1
#
_entry.id   AF-A0A9W9LXH1-F1
#
_cell.length_a   1.000
_cell.length_b   1.000
_cell.length_c   1.000
_cell.angle_alpha   90.00
_cell.angle_beta   90.00
_cell.angle_gamma   90.00
#
_symmetry.space_group_name_H-M   'P 1'
#
loop_
_entity.id
_entity.type
_entity.pdbx_description
1 polymer ?
#
loop_
_entity_poly.entity_id
_entity_poly.type
_entity_poly.pdbx_seq_one_letter_code
_entity_poly.pdbx_strand_id
1 'polypeptide(L)'
;MAFGKLYGLPDNGRTLSILVAAKHNDLELELVNTQANASANSSAEYRKVQPLGKIPAFEGANGFTLSEAIAIAIYVTSQNEKTTLLGKTKQDYASIVRWMSFTNSELLPRFGGWYRPLLGLDGYNKKVVDEASKAALQTIAALESHLTANTYLVGERITLADIFSAALLTRAFATVLDKKWRSANPAVSRWYTTIVNQDAFKAVFPNPVFAEEVVKYTPPKKEEKPKAAPAAAAEKPAEEAPKPKPKHPLESLEKPTFILDDWKRKYSNDDTRPDALPFFWQNYKPEEYSLWKVDYKYNDELKLTFMANNLIGGFHARLEASRKYIFGAQGVFGANYDCVITGVFMIRGQEHAPAFDVAPDWESYSFTKLDPSKEEDRKLVEDLWAWDVPVKANGKELPFVDGHVFK
;
A
#
# COMPACT_ATOMS: atom_id res chain seq x y z
N MET A 1 -9.41 27.38 3.81
CA MET A 1 -9.41 26.77 2.45
C MET A 1 -8.02 26.20 2.27
N ALA A 2 -7.92 24.95 1.83
CA ALA A 2 -6.62 24.32 1.63
C ALA A 2 -5.77 25.12 0.62
N PHE A 3 -4.47 25.18 0.85
CA PHE A 3 -3.49 25.82 -0.01
C PHE A 3 -3.40 25.13 -1.38
N GLY A 4 -3.60 23.81 -1.40
CA GLY A 4 -3.63 23.01 -2.61
C GLY A 4 -3.84 21.54 -2.29
N LYS A 5 -3.93 20.74 -3.34
CA LYS A 5 -4.02 19.29 -3.31
C LYS A 5 -2.64 18.68 -3.43
N LEU A 6 -2.38 17.68 -2.58
CA LEU A 6 -1.22 16.80 -2.68
C LEU A 6 -1.70 15.40 -3.02
N TYR A 7 -1.33 14.91 -4.19
CA TYR A 7 -1.64 13.55 -4.64
C TYR A 7 -0.56 12.60 -4.15
N GLY A 8 -0.93 11.60 -3.36
CA GLY A 8 0.01 10.62 -2.80
C GLY A 8 -0.61 9.73 -1.72
N LEU A 9 0.24 9.09 -0.92
CA LEU A 9 -0.18 8.28 0.23
C LEU A 9 0.46 8.81 1.50
N PRO A 10 -0.24 8.79 2.65
CA PRO A 10 0.27 9.37 3.89
C PRO A 10 1.52 8.66 4.42
N ASP A 11 1.70 7.38 4.10
CA ASP A 11 2.82 6.54 4.54
C ASP A 11 3.93 6.39 3.46
N ASN A 12 3.78 7.05 2.31
CA ASN A 12 4.82 7.15 1.30
C ASN A 12 5.84 8.21 1.73
N GLY A 13 7.11 7.81 1.92
CA GLY A 13 8.14 8.71 2.47
C GLY A 13 8.30 10.05 1.73
N ARG A 14 8.11 10.09 0.41
CA ARG A 14 8.18 11.34 -0.38
C ARG A 14 6.96 12.25 -0.18
N THR A 15 5.79 11.67 0.06
CA THR A 15 4.56 12.42 0.35
C THR A 15 4.58 12.90 1.80
N LEU A 16 4.98 12.01 2.71
CA LEU A 16 5.13 12.30 4.14
C LEU A 16 6.04 13.50 4.40
N SER A 17 7.18 13.61 3.72
CA SER A 17 8.09 14.75 3.90
C SER A 17 7.44 16.09 3.58
N ILE A 18 6.58 16.13 2.55
CA ILE A 18 5.86 17.33 2.11
C ILE A 18 4.76 17.68 3.13
N LEU A 19 4.01 16.69 3.60
CA LEU A 19 2.97 16.88 4.61
C LEU A 19 3.56 17.42 5.93
N VAL A 20 4.71 16.89 6.36
CA VAL A 20 5.41 17.38 7.56
C VAL A 20 5.95 18.80 7.35
N ALA A 21 6.48 19.12 6.17
CA ALA A 21 6.94 20.47 5.84
C ALA A 21 5.76 21.48 5.81
N ALA A 22 4.62 21.09 5.24
CA ALA A 22 3.38 21.88 5.28
C ALA A 22 2.92 22.12 6.72
N LYS A 23 2.95 21.07 7.57
CA LYS A 23 2.58 21.19 8.97
C LYS A 23 3.48 22.15 9.75
N HIS A 24 4.78 22.18 9.45
CA HIS A 24 5.71 23.17 10.03
C HIS A 24 5.42 24.63 9.65
N ASN A 25 4.71 24.84 8.53
CA ASN A 25 4.34 26.15 8.03
C ASN A 25 2.87 26.51 8.33
N ASP A 26 2.17 25.69 9.12
CA ASP A 26 0.72 25.80 9.32
C ASP A 26 -0.06 25.90 8.00
N LEU A 27 0.45 25.21 6.97
CA LEU A 27 -0.12 25.20 5.63
C LEU A 27 -1.03 23.99 5.46
N GLU A 28 -2.31 24.23 5.22
CA GLU A 28 -3.29 23.16 5.03
C GLU A 28 -3.20 22.60 3.60
N LEU A 29 -2.88 21.31 3.45
CA LEU A 29 -2.91 20.59 2.18
C LEU A 29 -4.03 19.55 2.20
N GLU A 30 -4.82 19.49 1.13
CA GLU A 30 -5.76 18.39 0.90
C GLU A 30 -4.99 17.18 0.36
N LEU A 31 -4.90 16.09 1.13
CA LEU A 31 -4.29 14.85 0.66
C LEU A 31 -5.29 14.07 -0.18
N VAL A 32 -4.99 13.93 -1.47
CA VAL A 32 -5.75 13.07 -2.39
C VAL A 32 -5.08 11.71 -2.44
N ASN A 33 -5.68 10.72 -1.80
CA ASN A 33 -5.16 9.35 -1.72
C ASN A 33 -5.00 8.76 -3.12
N THR A 34 -3.74 8.69 -3.58
CA THR A 34 -3.38 8.28 -4.93
C THR A 34 -2.37 7.15 -4.86
N GLN A 35 -2.81 5.95 -5.24
CA GLN A 35 -1.99 4.75 -5.20
C GLN A 35 -0.84 4.81 -6.20
N ALA A 36 0.34 4.32 -5.82
CA ALA A 36 1.47 4.24 -6.74
C ALA A 36 1.20 3.22 -7.85
N ASN A 37 1.46 3.58 -9.11
CA ASN A 37 1.27 2.71 -10.28
C ASN A 37 -0.19 2.23 -10.50
N ALA A 38 -1.19 2.90 -9.92
CA ALA A 38 -2.59 2.58 -10.20
C ALA A 38 -2.97 2.95 -11.64
N SER A 39 -3.93 2.21 -12.22
CA SER A 39 -4.49 2.52 -13.55
C SER A 39 -5.07 3.93 -13.61
N ALA A 40 -5.65 4.41 -12.50
CA ALA A 40 -6.16 5.78 -12.36
C ALA A 40 -5.08 6.85 -12.59
N ASN A 41 -3.81 6.56 -12.30
CA ASN A 41 -2.70 7.49 -12.57
C ASN A 41 -2.39 7.62 -14.07
N SER A 42 -3.00 6.81 -14.92
CA SER A 42 -2.93 6.94 -16.37
C SER A 42 -4.05 7.80 -16.96
N SER A 43 -5.00 8.27 -16.14
CA SER A 43 -6.05 9.20 -16.57
C SER A 43 -5.46 10.47 -17.18
N ALA A 44 -6.16 11.04 -18.17
CA ALA A 44 -5.71 12.27 -18.83
C ALA A 44 -5.69 13.44 -17.83
N GLU A 45 -6.59 13.41 -16.86
CA GLU A 45 -6.76 14.38 -15.78
C GLU A 45 -5.53 14.40 -14.87
N TYR A 46 -5.11 13.24 -14.34
CA TYR A 46 -3.93 13.17 -13.48
C TYR A 46 -2.63 13.47 -14.24
N ARG A 47 -2.53 13.02 -15.50
CA ARG A 47 -1.35 13.29 -16.33
C ARG A 47 -1.14 14.76 -16.66
N LYS A 48 -2.16 15.62 -16.57
CA LYS A 48 -2.00 17.08 -16.65
C LYS A 48 -1.19 17.63 -15.48
N VAL A 49 -1.38 17.07 -14.29
CA VAL A 49 -0.64 17.47 -13.08
C VAL A 49 0.73 16.78 -13.03
N GLN A 50 0.78 15.49 -13.39
CA GLN A 50 1.98 14.66 -13.32
C GLN A 50 2.11 13.77 -14.56
N PRO A 51 2.85 14.21 -15.59
CA PRO A 51 2.94 13.53 -16.89
C PRO A 51 3.41 12.07 -16.81
N LEU A 52 4.21 11.72 -15.81
CA LEU A 52 4.73 10.37 -15.60
C LEU A 52 3.80 9.44 -14.80
N GLY A 53 2.66 9.93 -14.30
CA GLY A 53 1.74 9.13 -13.48
C GLY A 53 2.32 8.68 -12.12
N LYS A 54 3.38 9.35 -11.65
CA LYS A 54 4.05 9.05 -10.37
C LYS A 54 3.42 9.81 -9.22
N ILE A 55 3.80 9.49 -7.98
CA ILE A 55 3.50 10.29 -6.78
C ILE A 55 4.82 10.66 -6.09
N PRO A 56 4.89 11.81 -5.38
CA PRO A 56 3.83 12.80 -5.18
C PRO A 56 3.63 13.74 -6.39
N ALA A 57 2.48 14.40 -6.42
CA ALA A 57 2.18 15.52 -7.32
C ALA A 57 1.39 16.60 -6.56
N PHE A 58 1.54 17.86 -6.93
CA PHE A 58 0.90 19.00 -6.27
C PHE A 58 0.08 19.84 -7.26
N GLU A 59 -1.06 20.33 -6.81
CA GLU A 59 -1.92 21.28 -7.52
C GLU A 59 -2.40 22.36 -6.55
N GLY A 60 -1.92 23.59 -6.73
CA GLY A 60 -2.31 24.73 -5.90
C GLY A 60 -3.75 25.16 -6.18
N ALA A 61 -4.39 25.80 -5.20
CA ALA A 61 -5.72 26.40 -5.37
C ALA A 61 -5.77 27.47 -6.49
N ASN A 62 -4.60 27.99 -6.88
CA ASN A 62 -4.40 28.92 -8.01
C ASN A 62 -4.16 28.22 -9.37
N GLY A 63 -4.27 26.89 -9.44
CA GLY A 63 -4.01 26.10 -10.64
C GLY A 63 -2.53 25.82 -10.93
N PHE A 64 -1.60 26.20 -10.05
CA PHE A 64 -0.18 25.87 -10.22
C PHE A 64 0.07 24.38 -9.96
N THR A 65 0.54 23.66 -10.97
CA THR A 65 0.90 22.24 -10.85
C THR A 65 2.40 22.07 -10.66
N LEU A 66 2.80 21.16 -9.78
CA LEU A 66 4.22 20.85 -9.55
C LEU A 66 4.42 19.34 -9.33
N SER A 67 5.49 18.83 -9.95
CA SER A 67 5.97 17.45 -9.83
C SER A 67 7.36 17.43 -9.19
N GLU A 68 7.85 16.23 -8.86
CA GLU A 68 9.11 15.95 -8.16
C GLU A 68 9.10 16.30 -6.66
N ALA A 69 9.33 15.29 -5.82
CA ALA A 69 9.17 15.40 -4.37
C ALA A 69 10.04 16.49 -3.73
N ILE A 70 11.29 16.67 -4.21
CA ILE A 70 12.20 17.70 -3.70
C ILE A 70 11.67 19.10 -4.05
N ALA A 71 11.19 19.29 -5.28
CA ALA A 71 10.66 20.57 -5.72
C ALA A 71 9.39 20.95 -4.94
N ILE A 72 8.46 20.01 -4.77
CA ILE A 72 7.24 20.23 -3.99
C ILE A 72 7.58 20.54 -2.52
N ALA A 73 8.50 19.78 -1.91
CA ALA A 73 8.90 20.01 -0.52
C ALA A 73 9.52 21.41 -0.33
N ILE A 74 10.41 21.84 -1.24
CA ILE A 74 10.98 23.19 -1.21
C ILE A 74 9.89 24.24 -1.40
N TYR A 75 9.00 24.07 -2.38
CA TYR A 75 7.93 25.03 -2.69
C TYR A 75 6.98 25.22 -1.50
N VAL A 76 6.53 24.13 -0.88
CA VAL A 76 5.67 24.17 0.33
C VAL A 76 6.41 24.83 1.48
N THR A 77 7.68 24.51 1.67
CA THR A 77 8.50 25.09 2.75
C THR A 77 8.73 26.59 2.54
N SER A 78 8.95 27.03 1.30
CA SER A 78 9.25 28.43 0.96
C SER A 78 8.06 29.36 1.06
N GLN A 79 6.83 28.84 1.23
CA GLN A 79 5.64 29.69 1.44
C GLN A 79 5.73 30.51 2.72
N ASN A 80 6.52 30.06 3.70
CA ASN A 80 6.85 30.84 4.88
C ASN A 80 8.19 31.54 4.68
N GLU A 81 8.18 32.83 4.35
CA GLU A 81 9.41 33.64 4.16
C GLU A 81 10.30 33.70 5.42
N LYS A 82 9.73 33.42 6.59
CA LYS A 82 10.46 33.38 7.87
C LYS A 82 10.90 31.97 8.25
N THR A 83 10.71 30.98 7.37
CA THR A 83 11.08 29.59 7.65
C THR A 83 12.56 29.47 7.94
N THR A 84 12.89 28.62 8.91
CA THR A 84 14.27 28.28 9.21
C THR A 84 14.68 26.97 8.55
N LEU A 85 13.75 26.30 7.85
CA LEU A 85 13.95 24.98 7.28
C LEU A 85 14.79 24.99 6.00
N LEU A 86 14.96 26.15 5.36
CA LEU A 86 15.74 26.30 4.12
C LEU A 86 17.16 26.86 4.36
N GLY A 87 17.63 26.85 5.62
CA GLY A 87 18.95 27.35 5.99
C GLY A 87 19.02 28.88 6.03
N LYS A 88 20.16 29.42 6.47
CA LYS A 88 20.40 30.88 6.57
C LYS A 88 21.27 31.40 5.43
N THR A 89 22.14 30.54 4.90
CA THR A 89 23.11 30.89 3.87
C THR A 89 22.87 30.10 2.58
N LYS A 90 23.48 30.57 1.48
CA LYS A 90 23.46 29.84 0.21
C LYS A 90 24.13 28.46 0.35
N GLN A 91 25.14 28.35 1.20
CA GLN A 91 25.84 27.12 1.52
C GLN A 91 24.94 26.14 2.30
N ASP A 92 24.15 26.64 3.25
CA ASP A 92 23.16 25.82 3.95
C ASP A 92 22.13 25.28 2.96
N TYR A 93 21.56 26.15 2.13
CA TYR A 93 20.55 25.76 1.14
C TYR A 93 21.09 24.70 0.17
N ALA A 94 22.30 24.91 -0.38
CA ALA A 94 22.95 23.92 -1.24
C ALA A 94 23.20 22.59 -0.52
N SER A 95 23.59 22.64 0.76
CA SER A 95 23.78 21.44 1.58
C SER A 95 22.47 20.72 1.88
N ILE A 96 21.37 21.46 2.05
CA ILE A 96 20.03 20.90 2.23
C ILE A 96 19.62 20.12 0.98
N VAL A 97 19.73 20.76 -0.20
CA VAL A 97 19.42 20.13 -1.48
C VAL A 97 20.31 18.92 -1.71
N ARG A 98 21.61 18.98 -1.36
CA ARG A 98 22.53 17.84 -1.44
C ARG A 98 22.02 16.64 -0.66
N TRP A 99 21.62 16.83 0.61
CA TRP A 99 21.14 15.74 1.44
C TRP A 99 19.80 15.18 0.98
N MET A 100 18.86 16.04 0.57
CA MET A 100 17.59 15.61 -0.01
C MET A 100 17.82 14.78 -1.28
N SER A 101 18.71 15.24 -2.15
CA SER A 101 19.12 14.51 -3.37
C SER A 101 19.75 13.18 -3.00
N PHE A 102 20.75 13.16 -2.11
CA PHE A 102 21.45 11.96 -1.67
C PHE A 102 20.48 10.92 -1.11
N THR A 103 19.56 11.30 -0.23
CA THR A 103 18.60 10.35 0.32
C THR A 103 17.62 9.85 -0.74
N ASN A 104 17.19 10.70 -1.68
CA ASN A 104 16.24 10.31 -2.72
C ASN A 104 16.85 9.45 -3.83
N SER A 105 18.10 9.72 -4.26
CA SER A 105 18.78 9.01 -5.35
C SER A 105 19.60 7.83 -4.86
N GLU A 106 20.26 7.97 -3.71
CA GLU A 106 21.19 6.95 -3.22
C GLU A 106 20.53 5.98 -2.25
N LEU A 107 19.94 6.50 -1.17
CA LEU A 107 19.42 5.65 -0.09
C LEU A 107 18.11 4.97 -0.45
N LEU A 108 17.10 5.75 -0.86
CA LEU A 108 15.74 5.25 -1.04
C LEU A 108 15.65 4.07 -2.05
N PRO A 109 16.30 4.11 -3.22
CA PRO A 109 16.25 2.97 -4.15
C PRO A 109 16.96 1.72 -3.61
N ARG A 110 18.08 1.89 -2.89
CA ARG A 110 18.84 0.77 -2.32
C ARG A 110 18.06 0.09 -1.19
N PHE A 111 17.48 0.89 -0.29
CA PHE A 111 16.57 0.35 0.72
C PHE A 111 15.33 -0.27 0.09
N GLY A 112 14.76 0.36 -0.95
CA GLY A 112 13.67 -0.21 -1.74
C GLY A 112 13.99 -1.61 -2.26
N GLY A 113 15.16 -1.79 -2.89
CA GLY A 113 15.63 -3.10 -3.37
C GLY A 113 15.86 -4.13 -2.25
N TRP A 114 16.09 -3.67 -1.01
CA TRP A 114 16.21 -4.56 0.14
C TRP A 114 14.84 -4.94 0.72
N TYR A 115 14.01 -3.96 1.12
CA TYR A 115 12.77 -4.26 1.83
C TYR A 115 11.63 -4.67 0.89
N ARG A 116 11.50 -4.12 -0.33
CA ARG A 116 10.31 -4.39 -1.17
C ARG A 116 10.15 -5.87 -1.53
N PRO A 117 11.22 -6.62 -1.89
CA PRO A 117 11.09 -8.06 -2.11
C PRO A 117 10.76 -8.84 -0.84
N LEU A 118 11.27 -8.41 0.32
CA LEU A 118 10.95 -9.04 1.61
C LEU A 118 9.47 -8.86 1.98
N LEU A 119 8.88 -7.75 1.55
CA LEU A 119 7.46 -7.46 1.73
C LEU A 119 6.57 -8.04 0.61
N GLY A 120 7.13 -8.76 -0.37
CA GLY A 120 6.35 -9.29 -1.50
C GLY A 120 5.85 -8.23 -2.50
N LEU A 121 6.34 -6.99 -2.40
CA LEU A 121 5.99 -5.90 -3.33
C LEU A 121 6.74 -6.02 -4.67
N ASP A 122 7.89 -6.67 -4.64
CA ASP A 122 8.71 -6.99 -5.81
C ASP A 122 9.11 -8.48 -5.75
N GLY A 123 9.58 -9.05 -6.87
CA GLY A 123 10.01 -10.45 -6.92
C GLY A 123 11.17 -10.75 -5.97
N TYR A 124 11.03 -11.79 -5.13
CA TYR A 124 12.09 -12.20 -4.21
C TYR A 124 13.19 -13.01 -4.90
N ASN A 125 14.42 -12.49 -4.83
CA ASN A 125 15.63 -13.22 -5.14
C ASN A 125 16.66 -12.96 -4.03
N LYS A 126 17.08 -14.02 -3.33
CA LYS A 126 17.98 -13.90 -2.19
C LYS A 126 19.28 -13.16 -2.52
N LYS A 127 19.90 -13.44 -3.67
CA LYS A 127 21.17 -12.79 -4.07
C LYS A 127 20.96 -11.29 -4.30
N VAL A 128 19.88 -10.92 -4.99
CA VAL A 128 19.54 -9.51 -5.26
C VAL A 128 19.26 -8.76 -3.95
N VAL A 129 18.50 -9.37 -3.04
CA VAL A 129 18.20 -8.80 -1.72
C VAL A 129 19.48 -8.64 -0.89
N ASP A 130 20.34 -9.66 -0.86
CA ASP A 130 21.60 -9.62 -0.12
C ASP A 130 22.54 -8.54 -0.70
N GLU A 131 22.62 -8.38 -2.02
CA GLU A 131 23.39 -7.31 -2.68
C GLU A 131 22.81 -5.91 -2.39
N ALA A 132 21.49 -5.75 -2.49
CA ALA A 132 20.81 -4.50 -2.17
C ALA A 132 21.01 -4.10 -0.70
N SER A 133 20.97 -5.08 0.22
CA SER A 133 21.22 -4.84 1.64
C SER A 133 22.62 -4.31 1.90
N LYS A 134 23.65 -4.92 1.29
CA LYS A 134 25.05 -4.46 1.40
C LYS A 134 25.21 -3.05 0.86
N ALA A 135 24.64 -2.78 -0.32
CA ALA A 135 24.69 -1.45 -0.93
C ALA A 135 23.99 -0.39 -0.08
N ALA A 136 22.81 -0.71 0.49
CA ALA A 136 22.07 0.18 1.38
C ALA A 136 22.86 0.49 2.66
N LEU A 137 23.41 -0.54 3.30
CA LEU A 137 24.24 -0.41 4.51
C LEU A 137 25.51 0.39 4.26
N GLN A 138 26.18 0.17 3.14
CA GLN A 138 27.36 0.96 2.76
C GLN A 138 27.01 2.44 2.51
N THR A 139 25.84 2.70 1.93
CA THR A 139 25.42 4.07 1.59
C THR A 139 24.95 4.83 2.83
N ILE A 140 24.21 4.21 3.74
CA ILE A 140 23.76 4.86 4.99
C ILE A 140 24.91 5.14 5.96
N ALA A 141 26.05 4.43 5.83
CA ALA A 141 27.25 4.73 6.61
C ALA A 141 27.78 6.18 6.39
N ALA A 142 27.47 6.80 5.24
CA ALA A 142 27.77 8.21 5.03
C ALA A 142 26.96 9.13 5.96
N LEU A 143 25.71 8.78 6.28
CA LEU A 143 24.92 9.51 7.30
C LEU A 143 25.46 9.25 8.69
N GLU A 144 25.82 8.00 9.01
CA GLU A 144 26.40 7.65 10.32
C GLU A 144 27.68 8.45 10.60
N SER A 145 28.59 8.50 9.63
CA SER A 145 29.81 9.29 9.74
C SER A 145 29.53 10.78 9.90
N HIS A 146 28.61 11.34 9.12
CA HIS A 146 28.23 12.75 9.23
C HIS A 146 27.59 13.07 10.60
N LEU A 147 26.62 12.27 11.04
CA LEU A 147 25.84 12.49 12.26
C LEU A 147 26.60 12.14 13.54
N THR A 148 27.76 11.49 13.44
CA THR A 148 28.67 11.30 14.57
C THR A 148 29.22 12.64 15.06
N ALA A 149 29.49 13.57 14.14
CA ALA A 149 30.01 14.90 14.45
C ALA A 149 28.96 16.00 14.47
N ASN A 150 27.71 15.72 14.04
CA ASN A 150 26.67 16.73 13.84
C ASN A 150 25.33 16.29 14.43
N THR A 151 24.61 17.22 15.06
CA THR A 151 23.27 16.95 15.59
C THR A 151 22.25 16.74 14.47
N TYR A 152 22.35 17.51 13.39
CA TYR A 152 21.45 17.53 12.23
C TYR A 152 22.25 17.45 10.92
N LEU A 153 21.53 17.28 9.80
CA LEU A 153 22.18 17.16 8.49
C LEU A 153 22.81 18.47 8.01
N VAL A 154 22.22 19.62 8.37
CA VAL A 154 22.74 20.95 7.99
C VAL A 154 22.63 21.93 9.16
N GLY A 155 23.78 22.42 9.61
CA GLY A 155 23.88 23.36 10.73
C GLY A 155 23.41 22.76 12.06
N GLU A 156 23.14 23.63 13.03
CA GLU A 156 22.79 23.26 14.41
C GLU A 156 21.27 23.28 14.67
N ARG A 157 20.46 23.07 13.64
CA ARG A 157 18.99 22.99 13.77
C ARG A 157 18.36 22.09 12.72
N ILE A 158 17.13 21.66 12.97
CA ILE A 158 16.33 20.93 12.01
C ILE A 158 16.11 21.77 10.75
N THR A 159 16.37 21.16 9.60
CA THR A 159 16.13 21.71 8.28
C THR A 159 15.24 20.79 7.46
N LEU A 160 14.87 21.23 6.25
CA LEU A 160 14.13 20.40 5.30
C LEU A 160 14.91 19.13 4.93
N ALA A 161 16.25 19.15 4.97
CA ALA A 161 17.05 17.95 4.78
C ALA A 161 16.72 16.89 5.83
N ASP A 162 16.62 17.27 7.10
CA ASP A 162 16.32 16.33 8.19
C ASP A 162 14.93 15.72 8.04
N ILE A 163 13.91 16.56 7.82
CA ILE A 163 12.52 16.15 7.64
C ILE A 163 12.40 15.20 6.44
N PHE A 164 12.95 15.61 5.30
CA PHE A 164 12.86 14.85 4.06
C PHE A 164 13.59 13.51 4.18
N SER A 165 14.84 13.52 4.66
CA SER A 165 15.63 12.30 4.77
C SER A 165 15.05 11.32 5.80
N ALA A 166 14.56 11.81 6.95
CA ALA A 166 13.93 10.95 7.95
C ALA A 166 12.63 10.32 7.41
N ALA A 167 11.78 11.10 6.74
CA ALA A 167 10.55 10.60 6.12
C ALA A 167 10.81 9.48 5.10
N LEU A 168 11.85 9.62 4.27
CA LEU A 168 12.23 8.59 3.29
C LEU A 168 12.79 7.32 3.93
N LEU A 169 13.36 7.40 5.12
CA LEU A 169 13.91 6.26 5.85
C LEU A 169 12.89 5.54 6.75
N THR A 170 11.69 6.09 6.94
CA THR A 170 10.65 5.50 7.79
C THR A 170 10.39 4.02 7.49
N ARG A 171 10.28 3.66 6.21
CA ARG A 171 10.07 2.26 5.81
C ARG A 171 11.26 1.38 6.18
N ALA A 172 12.49 1.87 5.98
CA ALA A 172 13.70 1.13 6.31
C ALA A 172 13.79 0.85 7.83
N PHE A 173 13.49 1.86 8.66
CA PHE A 173 13.39 1.70 10.13
C PHE A 173 12.29 0.75 10.56
N ALA A 174 11.16 0.73 9.85
CA ALA A 174 10.05 -0.17 10.12
C ALA A 174 10.30 -1.63 9.71
N THR A 175 11.30 -1.89 8.85
CA THR A 175 11.46 -3.22 8.22
C THR A 175 12.84 -3.85 8.35
N VAL A 176 13.92 -3.14 8.02
CA VAL A 176 15.26 -3.74 7.79
C VAL A 176 16.37 -3.15 8.65
N LEU A 177 16.18 -1.95 9.21
CA LEU A 177 17.09 -1.34 10.18
C LEU A 177 16.66 -1.74 11.60
N ASP A 178 16.92 -3.02 11.90
CA ASP A 178 16.48 -3.67 13.13
C ASP A 178 17.21 -3.17 14.38
N LYS A 179 16.85 -3.71 15.55
CA LYS A 179 17.47 -3.32 16.83
C LYS A 179 18.98 -3.54 16.85
N LYS A 180 19.46 -4.62 16.26
CA LYS A 180 20.89 -4.93 16.19
C LYS A 180 21.64 -3.87 15.38
N TRP A 181 21.11 -3.51 14.21
CA TRP A 181 21.69 -2.46 13.38
C TRP A 181 21.67 -1.11 14.09
N ARG A 182 20.54 -0.76 14.72
CA ARG A 182 20.40 0.52 15.45
C ARG A 182 21.40 0.67 16.60
N SER A 183 21.67 -0.41 17.34
CA SER A 183 22.71 -0.42 18.37
C SER A 183 24.12 -0.21 17.81
N ALA A 184 24.38 -0.68 16.59
CA ALA A 184 25.67 -0.51 15.92
C ALA A 184 25.82 0.84 15.18
N ASN A 185 24.72 1.55 14.94
CA ASN A 185 24.67 2.83 14.22
C ASN A 185 23.92 3.87 15.06
N PRO A 186 24.48 4.26 16.22
CA PRO A 186 23.79 5.10 17.19
C PRO A 186 23.54 6.53 16.69
N ALA A 187 24.38 7.08 15.81
CA ALA A 187 24.26 8.47 15.40
C ALA A 187 23.04 8.69 14.50
N VAL A 188 22.86 7.84 13.48
CA VAL A 188 21.66 7.81 12.62
C VAL A 188 20.43 7.44 13.42
N SER A 189 20.53 6.47 14.33
CA SER A 189 19.40 6.05 15.16
C SER A 189 18.92 7.16 16.09
N ARG A 190 19.84 7.89 16.74
CA ARG A 190 19.56 9.09 17.55
C ARG A 190 18.90 10.17 16.70
N TRP A 191 19.52 10.52 15.57
CA TRP A 191 19.01 11.56 14.68
C TRP A 191 17.61 11.23 14.20
N TYR A 192 17.37 10.05 13.63
CA TYR A 192 16.05 9.64 13.15
C TYR A 192 15.01 9.70 14.27
N THR A 193 15.33 9.15 15.45
CA THR A 193 14.45 9.20 16.63
C THR A 193 14.13 10.64 17.03
N THR A 194 15.10 11.56 16.95
CA THR A 194 14.90 12.98 17.24
C THR A 194 13.92 13.62 16.26
N ILE A 195 14.06 13.35 14.95
CA ILE A 195 13.23 13.97 13.91
C ILE A 195 11.80 13.43 13.93
N VAL A 196 11.60 12.11 14.03
CA VAL A 196 10.24 11.54 13.98
C VAL A 196 9.40 11.84 15.23
N ASN A 197 10.03 12.29 16.32
CA ASN A 197 9.36 12.71 17.55
C ASN A 197 9.06 14.21 17.62
N GLN A 198 9.40 15.00 16.59
CA GLN A 198 9.00 16.40 16.51
C GLN A 198 7.48 16.52 16.32
N ASP A 199 6.88 17.57 16.84
CA ASP A 199 5.42 17.71 16.87
C ASP A 199 4.80 17.76 15.47
N ALA A 200 5.42 18.48 14.53
CA ALA A 200 4.96 18.49 13.13
C ALA A 200 5.06 17.10 12.48
N PHE A 201 6.07 16.30 12.84
CA PHE A 201 6.24 14.95 12.31
C PHE A 201 5.18 14.01 12.89
N LYS A 202 5.01 13.98 14.21
CA LYS A 202 3.99 13.16 14.89
C LYS A 202 2.56 13.54 14.50
N ALA A 203 2.31 14.81 14.19
CA ALA A 203 0.99 15.25 13.73
C ALA A 203 0.57 14.60 12.40
N VAL A 204 1.54 14.18 11.56
CA VAL A 204 1.29 13.52 10.27
C VAL A 204 1.53 12.01 10.37
N PHE A 205 2.52 11.58 11.15
CA PHE A 205 2.93 10.19 11.31
C PHE A 205 3.06 9.84 12.81
N PRO A 206 1.94 9.59 13.50
CA PRO A 206 1.89 9.54 14.96
C PRO A 206 2.59 8.32 15.58
N ASN A 207 2.70 7.22 14.84
CA ASN A 207 3.23 5.95 15.34
C ASN A 207 4.45 5.47 14.52
N PRO A 208 5.63 6.10 14.68
CA PRO A 208 6.85 5.63 14.03
C PRO A 208 7.22 4.23 14.47
N VAL A 209 7.47 3.35 13.50
CA VAL A 209 7.79 1.94 13.74
C VAL A 209 9.30 1.73 13.70
N PHE A 210 9.79 0.96 14.67
CA PHE A 210 11.16 0.50 14.74
C PHE A 210 11.18 -1.03 14.73
N ALA A 211 11.75 -1.63 13.70
CA ALA A 211 11.86 -3.08 13.59
C ALA A 211 12.73 -3.64 14.73
N GLU A 212 12.25 -4.69 15.40
CA GLU A 212 13.05 -5.45 16.36
C GLU A 212 13.99 -6.42 15.64
N GLU A 213 13.50 -7.07 14.57
CA GLU A 213 14.25 -7.92 13.65
C GLU A 213 13.99 -7.51 12.20
N VAL A 214 14.93 -7.82 11.31
CA VAL A 214 14.73 -7.67 9.86
C VAL A 214 13.53 -8.51 9.41
N VAL A 215 12.59 -7.89 8.70
CA VAL A 215 11.44 -8.59 8.10
C VAL A 215 11.94 -9.72 7.20
N LYS A 216 11.39 -10.91 7.39
CA LYS A 216 11.74 -12.08 6.59
C LYS A 216 10.74 -12.18 5.44
N TYR A 217 11.25 -12.52 4.26
CA TYR A 217 10.36 -12.92 3.18
C TYR A 217 9.63 -14.18 3.60
N THR A 218 8.31 -14.10 3.71
CA THR A 218 7.45 -15.27 3.81
C THR A 218 7.01 -15.59 2.39
N PRO A 219 7.52 -16.68 1.77
CA PRO A 219 7.05 -17.08 0.46
C PRO A 219 5.53 -17.21 0.50
N PRO A 220 4.78 -16.68 -0.48
CA PRO A 220 3.42 -17.15 -0.68
C PRO A 220 3.52 -18.67 -0.79
N LYS A 221 2.74 -19.41 0.03
CA LYS A 221 2.75 -20.88 0.08
C LYS A 221 2.84 -21.41 -1.36
N LYS A 222 3.99 -21.99 -1.71
CA LYS A 222 4.17 -22.68 -2.99
C LYS A 222 3.30 -23.93 -2.92
N GLU A 223 2.34 -24.05 -3.82
CA GLU A 223 1.79 -25.34 -4.20
C GLU A 223 2.96 -26.28 -4.55
N GLU A 224 2.99 -27.48 -3.98
CA GLU A 224 3.83 -28.55 -4.48
C GLU A 224 3.38 -28.86 -5.91
N LYS A 225 4.11 -28.32 -6.90
CA LYS A 225 4.07 -28.92 -8.24
C LYS A 225 4.67 -30.33 -8.11
N PRO A 226 3.99 -31.38 -8.62
CA PRO A 226 4.51 -32.74 -8.60
C PRO A 226 5.91 -32.78 -9.22
N LYS A 227 6.86 -33.40 -8.50
CA LYS A 227 8.21 -33.67 -8.97
C LYS A 227 8.14 -34.42 -10.31
N ALA A 228 8.62 -33.79 -11.38
CA ALA A 228 8.92 -34.51 -12.63
C ALA A 228 10.11 -35.45 -12.37
N ALA A 229 9.94 -36.73 -12.67
CA ALA A 229 11.00 -37.73 -12.64
C ALA A 229 12.03 -37.49 -13.77
N PRO A 230 13.28 -37.99 -13.66
CA PRO A 230 14.38 -37.61 -14.54
C PRO A 230 14.16 -38.09 -15.98
N ALA A 231 14.55 -37.23 -16.93
CA ALA A 231 14.44 -37.46 -18.36
C ALA A 231 15.34 -38.61 -18.84
N ALA A 232 14.75 -39.57 -19.54
CA ALA A 232 15.44 -40.40 -20.53
C ALA A 232 15.19 -39.81 -21.93
N ALA A 233 16.19 -39.94 -22.80
CA ALA A 233 16.36 -39.17 -24.03
C ALA A 233 15.26 -39.39 -25.09
N ALA A 234 14.89 -38.26 -25.70
CA ALA A 234 14.27 -37.98 -26.98
C ALA A 234 13.75 -39.13 -27.87
N GLU A 235 12.47 -39.02 -28.21
CA GLU A 235 11.98 -38.94 -29.60
C GLU A 235 10.65 -38.16 -29.61
N LYS A 236 10.50 -37.15 -30.47
CA LYS A 236 9.19 -36.58 -30.83
C LYS A 236 8.60 -37.50 -31.90
N PRO A 237 7.29 -37.85 -31.86
CA PRO A 237 6.31 -36.92 -32.41
C PRO A 237 4.87 -37.00 -31.85
N ALA A 238 4.07 -36.04 -32.33
CA ALA A 238 2.62 -35.88 -32.27
C ALA A 238 2.04 -35.10 -31.08
N GLU A 239 1.35 -34.02 -31.45
CA GLU A 239 0.59 -33.10 -30.62
C GLU A 239 -0.64 -33.84 -30.06
N GLU A 240 -0.57 -34.28 -28.80
CA GLU A 240 -1.73 -34.78 -28.07
C GLU A 240 -2.46 -33.62 -27.38
N ALA A 241 -3.77 -33.56 -27.60
CA ALA A 241 -4.70 -32.60 -27.00
C ALA A 241 -4.56 -32.56 -25.46
N PRO A 242 -4.72 -31.37 -24.83
CA PRO A 242 -4.54 -31.23 -23.39
C PRO A 242 -5.61 -32.01 -22.63
N LYS A 243 -5.17 -32.90 -21.73
CA LYS A 243 -6.03 -33.62 -20.77
C LYS A 243 -6.91 -32.63 -19.96
N PRO A 244 -8.19 -32.96 -19.70
CA PRO A 244 -9.11 -32.07 -19.02
C PRO A 244 -8.66 -31.75 -17.60
N LYS A 245 -8.62 -30.45 -17.27
CA LYS A 245 -8.45 -29.97 -15.89
C LYS A 245 -9.62 -30.46 -15.01
N PRO A 246 -9.40 -30.70 -13.71
CA PRO A 246 -10.50 -30.93 -12.78
C PRO A 246 -11.50 -29.78 -12.87
N LYS A 247 -12.79 -30.10 -13.03
CA LYS A 247 -13.86 -29.11 -13.11
C LYS A 247 -14.02 -28.41 -11.76
N HIS A 248 -14.18 -27.09 -11.77
CA HIS A 248 -14.42 -26.33 -10.55
C HIS A 248 -15.77 -26.75 -9.93
N PRO A 249 -15.92 -26.88 -8.59
CA PRO A 249 -17.16 -27.32 -7.95
C PRO A 249 -18.42 -26.55 -8.41
N LEU A 250 -18.29 -25.23 -8.57
CA LEU A 250 -19.35 -24.34 -9.05
C LEU A 250 -19.71 -24.50 -10.55
N GLU A 251 -18.97 -25.26 -11.35
CA GLU A 251 -19.36 -25.60 -12.73
C GLU A 251 -20.57 -26.53 -12.80
N SER A 252 -20.88 -27.21 -11.69
CA SER A 252 -22.06 -28.09 -11.60
C SER A 252 -23.38 -27.33 -11.46
N LEU A 253 -23.32 -26.03 -11.15
CA LEU A 253 -24.49 -25.17 -11.02
C LEU A 253 -25.06 -24.80 -12.40
N GLU A 254 -26.36 -24.54 -12.44
CA GLU A 254 -27.03 -24.08 -13.66
C GLU A 254 -26.39 -22.79 -14.18
N LYS A 255 -26.42 -22.61 -15.51
CA LYS A 255 -25.85 -21.42 -16.13
C LYS A 255 -26.58 -20.17 -15.61
N PRO A 256 -25.87 -19.19 -15.02
CA PRO A 256 -26.50 -17.99 -14.47
C PRO A 256 -27.08 -17.12 -15.58
N THR A 257 -28.19 -16.46 -15.28
CA THR A 257 -28.74 -15.37 -16.11
C THR A 257 -28.05 -14.04 -15.80
N PHE A 258 -27.53 -13.87 -14.58
CA PHE A 258 -26.71 -12.71 -14.22
C PHE A 258 -25.31 -12.81 -14.86
N ILE A 259 -24.94 -11.80 -15.66
CA ILE A 259 -23.65 -11.74 -16.34
C ILE A 259 -22.63 -11.08 -15.41
N LEU A 260 -21.87 -11.91 -14.68
CA LEU A 260 -20.87 -11.44 -13.72
C LEU A 260 -19.81 -10.52 -14.34
N ASP A 261 -19.39 -10.77 -15.59
CA ASP A 261 -18.38 -9.95 -16.27
C ASP A 261 -18.87 -8.54 -16.59
N ASP A 262 -20.17 -8.36 -16.83
CA ASP A 262 -20.77 -7.04 -17.05
C ASP A 262 -20.77 -6.24 -15.75
N TRP A 263 -21.09 -6.89 -14.63
CA TRP A 263 -20.95 -6.28 -13.31
C TRP A 263 -19.49 -5.86 -13.02
N LYS A 264 -18.53 -6.77 -13.22
CA LYS A 264 -17.10 -6.48 -13.02
C LYS A 264 -16.63 -5.30 -13.87
N ARG A 265 -17.09 -5.22 -15.13
CA ARG A 265 -16.78 -4.11 -16.03
C ARG A 265 -17.39 -2.80 -15.53
N LYS A 266 -18.68 -2.81 -15.17
CA LYS A 266 -19.40 -1.63 -14.65
C LYS A 266 -18.73 -1.07 -13.40
N TYR A 267 -18.45 -1.92 -12.42
CA TYR A 267 -17.76 -1.54 -11.20
C TYR A 267 -16.35 -0.96 -11.43
N SER A 268 -15.68 -1.36 -12.52
CA SER A 268 -14.32 -0.89 -12.82
C SER A 268 -14.26 0.45 -13.55
N ASN A 269 -15.31 0.79 -14.28
CA ASN A 269 -15.29 1.89 -15.25
C ASN A 269 -16.11 3.10 -14.80
N ASP A 270 -17.05 2.91 -13.88
CA ASP A 270 -18.06 3.89 -13.51
C ASP A 270 -17.95 4.25 -12.02
N ASP A 271 -18.52 5.39 -11.63
CA ASP A 271 -18.50 5.83 -10.23
C ASP A 271 -19.31 4.87 -9.35
N THR A 272 -18.69 4.39 -8.26
CA THR A 272 -19.23 3.26 -7.49
C THR A 272 -20.63 3.54 -6.94
N ARG A 273 -20.82 4.69 -6.27
CA ARG A 273 -22.10 5.04 -5.64
C ARG A 273 -23.22 5.44 -6.61
N PRO A 274 -23.04 6.43 -7.51
CA PRO A 274 -24.14 6.91 -8.34
C PRO A 274 -24.49 5.98 -9.50
N ASP A 275 -23.53 5.17 -9.99
CA ASP A 275 -23.71 4.43 -11.24
C ASP A 275 -23.59 2.91 -11.07
N ALA A 276 -22.48 2.43 -10.49
CA ALA A 276 -22.23 0.99 -10.41
C ALA A 276 -23.17 0.27 -9.43
N LEU A 277 -23.33 0.77 -8.21
CA LEU A 277 -24.19 0.15 -7.19
C LEU A 277 -25.68 0.13 -7.60
N PRO A 278 -26.28 1.19 -8.17
CA PRO A 278 -27.63 1.13 -8.72
C PRO A 278 -27.78 0.08 -9.82
N PHE A 279 -26.80 -0.01 -10.74
CA PHE A 279 -26.77 -1.06 -11.75
C PHE A 279 -26.70 -2.45 -11.12
N PHE A 280 -25.86 -2.65 -10.10
CA PHE A 280 -25.75 -3.92 -9.38
C PHE A 280 -27.12 -4.34 -8.83
N TRP A 281 -27.76 -3.50 -8.03
CA TRP A 281 -29.02 -3.85 -7.38
C TRP A 281 -30.19 -4.06 -8.34
N GLN A 282 -30.19 -3.39 -9.50
CA GLN A 282 -31.19 -3.62 -10.54
C GLN A 282 -31.04 -4.98 -11.23
N ASN A 283 -29.80 -5.49 -11.31
CA ASN A 283 -29.48 -6.71 -12.04
C ASN A 283 -29.25 -7.93 -11.13
N TYR A 284 -28.94 -7.71 -9.85
CA TYR A 284 -28.59 -8.75 -8.89
C TYR A 284 -29.69 -9.81 -8.75
N LYS A 285 -29.27 -11.08 -8.76
CA LYS A 285 -30.12 -12.27 -8.71
C LYS A 285 -29.84 -13.06 -7.43
N PRO A 286 -30.56 -12.83 -6.32
CA PRO A 286 -30.27 -13.48 -5.03
C PRO A 286 -30.43 -15.01 -5.05
N GLU A 287 -31.22 -15.54 -5.97
CA GLU A 287 -31.36 -16.97 -6.22
C GLU A 287 -30.11 -17.59 -6.87
N GLU A 288 -29.37 -16.81 -7.68
CA GLU A 288 -28.17 -17.26 -8.36
C GLU A 288 -26.89 -16.93 -7.60
N TYR A 289 -26.82 -15.77 -6.96
CA TYR A 289 -25.63 -15.27 -6.30
C TYR A 289 -25.94 -14.91 -4.86
N SER A 290 -25.03 -15.24 -3.94
CA SER A 290 -25.13 -14.85 -2.54
C SER A 290 -24.04 -13.86 -2.16
N LEU A 291 -24.34 -13.00 -1.19
CA LEU A 291 -23.44 -12.00 -0.64
C LEU A 291 -22.90 -12.46 0.71
N TRP A 292 -21.61 -12.28 0.93
CA TRP A 292 -20.91 -12.72 2.12
C TRP A 292 -19.98 -11.64 2.63
N LYS A 293 -20.11 -11.30 3.91
CA LYS A 293 -19.10 -10.55 4.64
C LYS A 293 -17.95 -11.49 4.99
N VAL A 294 -16.73 -11.07 4.71
CA VAL A 294 -15.51 -11.85 4.91
C VAL A 294 -14.56 -11.09 5.84
N ASP A 295 -14.48 -11.53 7.08
CA ASP A 295 -13.61 -10.93 8.11
C ASP A 295 -12.41 -11.83 8.40
N TYR A 296 -11.21 -11.26 8.45
CA TYR A 296 -10.02 -11.99 8.89
C TYR A 296 -10.07 -12.26 10.40
N LYS A 297 -9.74 -13.49 10.82
CA LYS A 297 -9.89 -13.93 12.21
C LYS A 297 -8.79 -13.42 13.15
N TYR A 298 -7.58 -13.20 12.63
CA TYR A 298 -6.38 -12.92 13.43
C TYR A 298 -5.97 -11.45 13.36
N ASN A 299 -6.92 -10.55 13.56
CA ASN A 299 -6.66 -9.10 13.46
C ASN A 299 -5.65 -8.60 14.49
N ASP A 300 -5.54 -9.27 15.64
CA ASP A 300 -4.55 -9.00 16.70
C ASP A 300 -3.10 -9.31 16.27
N GLU A 301 -2.91 -10.14 15.25
CA GLU A 301 -1.59 -10.42 14.66
C GLU A 301 -1.16 -9.36 13.63
N LEU A 302 -2.08 -8.49 13.19
CA LEU A 302 -1.83 -7.48 12.17
C LEU A 302 -1.03 -6.31 12.75
N LYS A 303 0.24 -6.22 12.37
CA LYS A 303 1.14 -5.15 12.85
C LYS A 303 1.22 -3.96 11.92
N LEU A 304 1.33 -4.17 10.62
CA LEU A 304 1.53 -3.09 9.66
C LEU A 304 0.43 -3.16 8.61
N THR A 305 -0.22 -2.03 8.33
CA THR A 305 -1.38 -1.98 7.43
C THR A 305 -1.04 -2.47 6.02
N PHE A 306 0.17 -2.18 5.54
CA PHE A 306 0.62 -2.72 4.25
C PHE A 306 0.85 -4.24 4.28
N MET A 307 1.28 -4.81 5.42
CA MET A 307 1.41 -6.28 5.55
C MET A 307 0.02 -6.93 5.58
N ALA A 308 -0.94 -6.28 6.25
CA ALA A 308 -2.34 -6.66 6.20
C ALA A 308 -2.87 -6.61 4.75
N ASN A 309 -2.53 -5.59 3.98
CA ASN A 309 -2.94 -5.50 2.57
C ASN A 309 -2.30 -6.60 1.71
N ASN A 310 -1.03 -6.93 1.95
CA ASN A 310 -0.37 -8.06 1.28
C ASN A 310 -1.05 -9.42 1.58
N LEU A 311 -1.64 -9.60 2.76
CA LEU A 311 -2.43 -10.81 3.07
C LEU A 311 -3.65 -10.92 2.16
N ILE A 312 -4.36 -9.80 1.94
CA ILE A 312 -5.51 -9.72 1.02
C ILE A 312 -5.05 -10.09 -0.41
N GLY A 313 -3.99 -9.45 -0.90
CA GLY A 313 -3.45 -9.73 -2.24
C GLY A 313 -3.03 -11.19 -2.41
N GLY A 314 -2.41 -11.77 -1.38
CA GLY A 314 -2.07 -13.20 -1.35
C GLY A 314 -3.32 -14.09 -1.39
N PHE A 315 -4.34 -13.78 -0.61
CA PHE A 315 -5.58 -14.56 -0.57
C PHE A 315 -6.31 -14.51 -1.92
N HIS A 316 -6.44 -13.31 -2.51
CA HIS A 316 -6.99 -13.12 -3.85
C HIS A 316 -6.25 -13.93 -4.91
N ALA A 317 -4.91 -13.94 -4.90
CA ALA A 317 -4.13 -14.75 -5.84
C ALA A 317 -4.42 -16.26 -5.71
N ARG A 318 -4.72 -16.74 -4.50
CA ARG A 318 -5.11 -18.13 -4.23
C ARG A 318 -6.56 -18.43 -4.60
N LEU A 319 -7.41 -17.41 -4.75
CA LEU A 319 -8.79 -17.54 -5.24
C LEU A 319 -8.91 -17.58 -6.77
N GLU A 320 -7.81 -17.49 -7.53
CA GLU A 320 -7.84 -17.34 -9.00
C GLU A 320 -8.63 -18.46 -9.70
N ALA A 321 -8.65 -19.69 -9.15
CA ALA A 321 -9.46 -20.78 -9.68
C ALA A 321 -10.97 -20.48 -9.67
N SER A 322 -11.43 -19.65 -8.74
CA SER A 322 -12.83 -19.25 -8.57
C SER A 322 -13.16 -17.91 -9.21
N ARG A 323 -12.21 -17.29 -9.92
CA ARG A 323 -12.37 -15.96 -10.53
C ARG A 323 -13.64 -15.80 -11.36
N LYS A 324 -14.05 -16.84 -12.10
CA LYS A 324 -15.26 -16.82 -12.94
C LYS A 324 -16.58 -16.83 -12.16
N TYR A 325 -16.53 -17.11 -10.85
CA TYR A 325 -17.71 -17.30 -9.99
C TYR A 325 -17.82 -16.26 -8.88
N ILE A 326 -16.81 -15.41 -8.72
CA ILE A 326 -16.69 -14.49 -7.59
C ILE A 326 -16.43 -13.08 -8.09
N PHE A 327 -17.02 -12.13 -7.38
CA PHE A 327 -16.59 -10.75 -7.32
C PHE A 327 -16.48 -10.34 -5.86
N GLY A 328 -15.49 -9.56 -5.48
CA GLY A 328 -15.46 -9.02 -4.13
C GLY A 328 -14.48 -7.89 -3.95
N ALA A 329 -14.61 -7.21 -2.82
CA ALA A 329 -13.76 -6.12 -2.39
C ALA A 329 -13.44 -6.34 -0.92
N GLN A 330 -12.15 -6.35 -0.59
CA GLN A 330 -11.64 -6.55 0.76
C GLN A 330 -10.55 -5.50 1.08
N GLY A 331 -10.63 -4.91 2.26
CA GLY A 331 -9.79 -3.80 2.68
C GLY A 331 -9.19 -3.94 4.06
N VAL A 332 -8.12 -3.19 4.25
CA VAL A 332 -7.51 -2.89 5.54
C VAL A 332 -8.08 -1.59 6.06
N PHE A 333 -8.56 -1.62 7.30
CA PHE A 333 -9.10 -0.45 7.98
C PHE A 333 -8.37 -0.24 9.30
N GLY A 334 -8.02 1.01 9.63
CA GLY A 334 -7.36 1.37 10.90
C GLY A 334 -5.96 1.96 10.71
N ALA A 335 -5.03 1.57 11.57
CA ALA A 335 -3.64 2.04 11.56
C ALA A 335 -2.67 0.90 11.89
N ASN A 336 -1.36 1.15 11.76
CA ASN A 336 -0.36 0.17 12.20
C ASN A 336 -0.62 -0.24 13.66
N TYR A 337 -0.59 -1.54 13.93
CA TYR A 337 -0.86 -2.20 15.21
C TYR A 337 -2.30 -2.09 15.72
N ASP A 338 -3.20 -1.46 14.97
CA ASP A 338 -4.63 -1.35 15.29
C ASP A 338 -5.42 -1.32 13.98
N CYS A 339 -5.39 -2.43 13.24
CA CYS A 339 -6.10 -2.56 11.98
C CYS A 339 -6.82 -3.90 11.85
N VAL A 340 -7.81 -3.93 10.96
CA VAL A 340 -8.62 -5.11 10.65
C VAL A 340 -8.68 -5.32 9.15
N ILE A 341 -8.86 -6.58 8.73
CA ILE A 341 -9.17 -6.93 7.34
C ILE A 341 -10.63 -7.35 7.26
N THR A 342 -11.42 -6.65 6.43
CA THR A 342 -12.83 -6.98 6.19
C THR A 342 -13.23 -6.66 4.76
N GLY A 343 -14.27 -7.31 4.24
CA GLY A 343 -14.73 -7.13 2.87
C GLY A 343 -16.06 -7.80 2.62
N VAL A 344 -16.58 -7.59 1.41
CA VAL A 344 -17.80 -8.24 0.91
C VAL A 344 -17.52 -8.91 -0.41
N PHE A 345 -17.92 -10.16 -0.51
CA PHE A 345 -17.82 -10.98 -1.71
C PHE A 345 -19.21 -11.43 -2.15
N MET A 346 -19.46 -11.31 -3.44
CA MET A 346 -20.54 -11.98 -4.13
C MET A 346 -19.99 -13.26 -4.77
N ILE A 347 -20.68 -14.37 -4.54
CA ILE A 347 -20.30 -15.69 -5.07
C ILE A 347 -21.47 -16.32 -5.83
N ARG A 348 -21.17 -17.15 -6.83
CA ARG A 348 -22.17 -18.01 -7.46
C ARG A 348 -22.59 -19.11 -6.48
N GLY A 349 -23.89 -19.31 -6.36
CA GLY A 349 -24.48 -20.30 -5.46
C GLY A 349 -24.76 -19.74 -4.08
N GLN A 350 -25.16 -20.62 -3.17
CA GLN A 350 -25.69 -20.24 -1.86
C GLN A 350 -24.78 -20.58 -0.68
N GLU A 351 -23.68 -21.28 -0.94
CA GLU A 351 -22.71 -21.77 0.04
C GLU A 351 -21.33 -21.18 -0.27
N HIS A 352 -20.63 -20.67 0.74
CA HIS A 352 -19.32 -20.04 0.54
C HIS A 352 -18.21 -21.04 0.20
N ALA A 353 -18.25 -22.25 0.78
CA ALA A 353 -17.09 -23.12 0.80
C ALA A 353 -16.60 -23.48 -0.61
N PRO A 354 -17.47 -23.88 -1.57
CA PRO A 354 -17.05 -24.20 -2.93
C PRO A 354 -16.47 -23.03 -3.73
N ALA A 355 -16.62 -21.80 -3.24
CA ALA A 355 -16.07 -20.60 -3.83
C ALA A 355 -14.70 -20.23 -3.21
N PHE A 356 -14.46 -20.55 -1.93
CA PHE A 356 -13.26 -20.13 -1.22
C PHE A 356 -12.29 -21.26 -0.89
N ASP A 357 -12.73 -22.52 -0.86
CA ASP A 357 -11.91 -23.68 -0.48
C ASP A 357 -10.74 -23.99 -1.44
N VAL A 358 -10.77 -23.39 -2.64
CA VAL A 358 -9.64 -23.38 -3.58
C VAL A 358 -8.42 -22.66 -3.00
N ALA A 359 -8.61 -21.74 -2.05
CA ALA A 359 -7.54 -21.04 -1.35
C ALA A 359 -7.22 -21.77 -0.03
N PRO A 360 -6.02 -22.36 0.14
CA PRO A 360 -5.69 -23.17 1.33
C PRO A 360 -5.75 -22.45 2.68
N ASP A 361 -5.83 -21.12 2.69
CA ASP A 361 -5.90 -20.28 3.87
C ASP A 361 -7.29 -19.65 4.09
N TRP A 362 -8.32 -20.08 3.35
CA TRP A 362 -9.69 -19.57 3.48
C TRP A 362 -10.26 -19.70 4.90
N GLU A 363 -9.83 -20.72 5.66
CA GLU A 363 -10.22 -20.92 7.06
C GLU A 363 -9.70 -19.82 8.00
N SER A 364 -8.73 -19.01 7.56
CA SER A 364 -8.27 -17.82 8.30
C SER A 364 -9.30 -16.69 8.28
N TYR A 365 -10.36 -16.84 7.49
CA TYR A 365 -11.47 -15.90 7.38
C TYR A 365 -12.75 -16.50 7.95
N SER A 366 -13.61 -15.61 8.43
CA SER A 366 -14.99 -15.92 8.80
C SER A 366 -15.92 -15.38 7.73
N PHE A 367 -17.00 -16.11 7.48
CA PHE A 367 -17.94 -15.83 6.40
C PHE A 367 -19.33 -15.68 7.00
N THR A 368 -19.93 -14.50 6.83
CA THR A 368 -21.30 -14.22 7.29
C THR A 368 -22.18 -13.94 6.09
N LYS A 369 -23.23 -14.73 5.89
CA LYS A 369 -24.17 -14.55 4.78
C LYS A 369 -24.96 -13.26 5.01
N LEU A 370 -25.03 -12.42 3.99
CA LEU A 370 -25.75 -11.16 4.01
C LEU A 370 -27.10 -11.31 3.33
N ASP A 371 -28.11 -10.66 3.90
CA ASP A 371 -29.48 -10.65 3.39
C ASP A 371 -29.74 -9.34 2.61
N PRO A 372 -29.82 -9.39 1.27
CA PRO A 372 -30.02 -8.20 0.44
C PRO A 372 -31.37 -7.51 0.67
N SER A 373 -32.32 -8.15 1.34
CA SER A 373 -33.61 -7.55 1.71
C SER A 373 -33.52 -6.66 2.96
N LYS A 374 -32.45 -6.79 3.76
CA LYS A 374 -32.20 -5.95 4.94
C LYS A 374 -31.42 -4.70 4.53
N GLU A 375 -31.90 -3.56 5.00
CA GLU A 375 -31.28 -2.26 4.69
C GLU A 375 -29.85 -2.17 5.24
N GLU A 376 -29.59 -2.75 6.42
CA GLU A 376 -28.28 -2.74 7.06
C GLU A 376 -27.24 -3.55 6.28
N ASP A 377 -27.61 -4.75 5.83
CA ASP A 377 -26.73 -5.63 5.06
C ASP A 377 -26.48 -5.05 3.66
N ARG A 378 -27.51 -4.48 3.04
CA ARG A 378 -27.40 -3.76 1.77
C ARG A 378 -26.44 -2.58 1.90
N LYS A 379 -26.59 -1.77 2.95
CA LYS A 379 -25.72 -0.64 3.24
C LYS A 379 -24.28 -1.09 3.46
N LEU A 380 -24.06 -2.18 4.18
CA LEU A 380 -22.72 -2.74 4.40
C LEU A 380 -22.02 -3.13 3.08
N VAL A 381 -22.76 -3.75 2.15
CA VAL A 381 -22.25 -4.10 0.80
C VAL A 381 -21.83 -2.84 0.06
N GLU A 382 -22.70 -1.83 0.01
CA GLU A 382 -22.44 -0.57 -0.68
C GLU A 382 -21.23 0.16 -0.11
N ASP A 383 -21.14 0.22 1.21
CA ASP A 383 -20.06 0.90 1.95
C ASP A 383 -18.70 0.22 1.74
N LEU A 384 -18.64 -1.11 1.83
CA LEU A 384 -17.38 -1.85 1.65
C LEU A 384 -16.92 -1.93 0.19
N TRP A 385 -17.85 -1.86 -0.77
CA TRP A 385 -17.52 -1.76 -2.19
C TRP A 385 -17.16 -0.33 -2.62
N ALA A 386 -17.64 0.71 -1.92
CA ALA A 386 -17.30 2.10 -2.22
C ALA A 386 -15.98 2.56 -1.60
N TRP A 387 -15.48 1.90 -0.54
CA TRP A 387 -14.22 2.21 0.15
C TRP A 387 -14.15 3.60 0.81
N ASP A 388 -15.29 4.28 0.95
CA ASP A 388 -15.36 5.69 1.32
C ASP A 388 -15.91 5.94 2.72
N VAL A 389 -16.19 4.87 3.48
CA VAL A 389 -16.60 4.97 4.89
C VAL A 389 -15.70 4.14 5.82
N PRO A 390 -15.50 4.61 7.07
CA PRO A 390 -14.87 3.80 8.11
C PRO A 390 -15.70 2.57 8.47
N VAL A 391 -15.03 1.53 8.99
CA VAL A 391 -15.71 0.36 9.55
C VAL A 391 -15.70 0.40 11.07
N LYS A 392 -16.78 -0.10 11.69
CA LYS A 392 -16.84 -0.28 13.14
C LYS A 392 -16.27 -1.64 13.52
N ALA A 393 -15.14 -1.64 14.22
CA ALA A 393 -14.52 -2.83 14.78
C ALA A 393 -13.91 -2.52 16.14
N ASN A 394 -13.93 -3.48 17.07
CA ASN A 394 -13.36 -3.33 18.41
C ASN A 394 -13.87 -2.08 19.19
N GLY A 395 -15.12 -1.68 18.95
CA GLY A 395 -15.72 -0.49 19.57
C GLY A 395 -15.20 0.85 19.04
N LYS A 396 -14.45 0.86 17.93
CA LYS A 396 -13.89 2.06 17.28
C LYS A 396 -14.34 2.17 15.83
N GLU A 397 -14.30 3.38 15.29
CA GLU A 397 -14.37 3.62 13.85
C GLU A 397 -12.96 3.62 13.26
N LEU A 398 -12.70 2.71 12.33
CA LEU A 398 -11.42 2.50 11.69
C LEU A 398 -11.49 2.99 10.24
N PRO A 399 -10.72 4.03 9.85
CA PRO A 399 -10.76 4.56 8.49
C PRO A 399 -10.16 3.56 7.49
N PHE A 400 -10.63 3.60 6.25
CA PHE A 400 -10.03 2.82 5.17
C PHE A 400 -8.57 3.23 4.93
N VAL A 401 -7.69 2.24 4.70
CA VAL A 401 -6.26 2.46 4.45
C VAL A 401 -5.89 2.03 3.04
N ASP A 402 -6.15 0.77 2.70
CA ASP A 402 -5.78 0.15 1.43
C ASP A 402 -6.61 -1.12 1.22
N GLY A 403 -6.68 -1.64 0.01
CA GLY A 403 -7.45 -2.85 -0.27
C GLY A 403 -7.33 -3.35 -1.69
N HIS A 404 -8.00 -4.47 -1.96
CA HIS A 404 -8.02 -5.08 -3.28
C HIS A 404 -9.44 -5.46 -3.69
N VAL A 405 -9.68 -5.38 -5.01
CA VAL A 405 -10.87 -5.91 -5.66
C VAL A 405 -10.50 -7.23 -6.32
N PHE A 406 -11.24 -8.29 -6.04
CA PHE A 406 -11.16 -9.57 -6.74
C PHE A 406 -12.21 -9.62 -7.85
N LYS A 407 -11.75 -9.70 -9.10
CA LYS A 407 -12.58 -9.70 -10.30
C LYS A 407 -11.96 -10.47 -11.45
#